data_AF-A0A143PWL3-F1
#
_entry.id   AF-A0A143PWL3-F1
#
_cell.length_a   1.000
_cell.length_b   1.000
_cell.length_c   1.000
_cell.angle_alpha   90.00
_cell.angle_beta   90.00
_cell.angle_gamma   90.00
#
_symmetry.space_group_name_H-M   'P 1'
#
loop_
_entity.id
_entity.type
_entity.pdbx_description
1 polymer ?
#
loop_
_entity_poly.entity_id
_entity_poly.type
_entity_poly.pdbx_seq_one_letter_code
_entity_poly.pdbx_strand_id
1 'polypeptide(L)'
;MSDLFKKLNLKDQAAIVVLDAPASFDTHLAALGTVRVLRKLPAGGTVAFAVVFATTLAAVEKVARDVAPRLDGDALLWLAYPKGTSKRYICEFNRDTGWASLGAAGFEPVRQVAIDEDWSALRFRRVEYISTLRRDPSRALSERGKARASAPRAPRA
;
A
#
# COMPACT_ATOMS: atom_id res chain seq x y z
N MET A 1 6.38 -9.62 -17.61
CA MET A 1 5.82 -8.80 -16.51
C MET A 1 6.09 -7.33 -16.80
N SER A 2 5.06 -6.48 -16.80
CA SER A 2 5.21 -5.05 -17.08
C SER A 2 6.14 -4.34 -16.08
N ASP A 3 6.74 -3.24 -16.51
CA ASP A 3 7.67 -2.48 -15.65
C ASP A 3 6.98 -1.88 -14.42
N LEU A 4 5.67 -1.63 -14.49
CA LEU A 4 4.91 -1.18 -13.32
C LEU A 4 4.88 -2.24 -12.23
N PHE A 5 4.53 -3.49 -12.54
CA PHE A 5 4.42 -4.53 -11.50
C PHE A 5 5.77 -4.93 -10.90
N LYS A 6 6.87 -4.83 -11.68
CA LYS A 6 8.23 -4.91 -11.12
C LYS A 6 8.49 -3.79 -10.10
N LYS A 7 8.10 -2.55 -10.42
CA LYS A 7 8.22 -1.39 -9.49
C LYS A 7 7.36 -1.57 -8.24
N LEU A 8 6.16 -2.15 -8.38
CA LEU A 8 5.26 -2.52 -7.29
C LEU A 8 5.71 -3.77 -6.52
N ASN A 9 6.92 -4.28 -6.79
CA ASN A 9 7.52 -5.43 -6.10
C ASN A 9 6.75 -6.75 -6.29
N LEU A 10 5.97 -6.91 -7.38
CA LEU A 10 5.39 -8.20 -7.71
C LEU A 10 6.52 -9.18 -8.07
N LYS A 11 6.50 -10.36 -7.44
CA LYS A 11 7.52 -11.40 -7.62
C LYS A 11 6.84 -12.69 -8.10
N ASP A 12 6.73 -13.65 -7.21
CA ASP A 12 6.27 -15.03 -7.37
C ASP A 12 4.79 -15.20 -6.96
N GLN A 13 4.09 -14.12 -6.60
CA GLN A 13 2.69 -14.17 -6.22
C GLN A 13 1.84 -14.61 -7.42
N ALA A 14 1.20 -15.78 -7.29
CA ALA A 14 0.34 -16.34 -8.34
C ALA A 14 -0.99 -15.59 -8.51
N ALA A 15 -1.40 -14.82 -7.50
CA ALA A 15 -2.59 -13.99 -7.54
C ALA A 15 -2.35 -12.64 -6.86
N ILE A 16 -3.03 -11.61 -7.37
CA ILE A 16 -3.05 -10.28 -6.78
C ILE A 16 -4.50 -9.84 -6.56
N VAL A 17 -4.73 -9.08 -5.48
CA VAL A 17 -6.00 -8.41 -5.23
C VAL A 17 -5.93 -6.99 -5.80
N VAL A 18 -6.90 -6.61 -6.61
CA VAL A 18 -7.03 -5.26 -7.18
C VAL A 18 -8.42 -4.74 -6.91
N LEU A 19 -8.54 -3.73 -6.05
CA LEU A 19 -9.83 -3.17 -5.62
C LEU A 19 -9.98 -1.73 -6.08
N ASP A 20 -11.20 -1.39 -6.50
CA ASP A 20 -11.64 -0.02 -6.83
C ASP A 20 -10.83 0.68 -7.93
N ALA A 21 -10.10 -0.10 -8.75
CA ALA A 21 -9.22 0.43 -9.78
C ALA A 21 -9.99 1.15 -10.91
N PRO A 22 -9.47 2.27 -11.42
CA PRO A 22 -10.03 2.93 -12.60
C PRO A 22 -9.81 2.06 -13.84
N ALA A 23 -10.67 2.26 -14.86
CA ALA A 23 -10.56 1.54 -16.12
C ALA A 23 -9.19 1.71 -16.82
N SER A 24 -8.52 2.86 -16.63
CA SER A 24 -7.16 3.09 -17.14
C SER A 24 -6.14 2.06 -16.63
N PHE A 25 -6.38 1.45 -15.47
CA PHE A 25 -5.49 0.45 -14.89
C PHE A 25 -5.57 -0.91 -15.59
N ASP A 26 -6.64 -1.18 -16.35
CA ASP A 26 -6.83 -2.48 -17.02
C ASP A 26 -5.73 -2.75 -18.06
N THR A 27 -5.18 -1.71 -18.69
CA THR A 27 -4.02 -1.81 -19.59
C THR A 27 -2.80 -2.39 -18.87
N HIS A 28 -2.58 -2.02 -17.60
CA HIS A 28 -1.49 -2.59 -16.81
C HIS A 28 -1.77 -4.04 -16.44
N LEU A 29 -3.03 -4.36 -16.12
CA LEU A 29 -3.44 -5.72 -15.75
C LEU A 29 -3.33 -6.71 -16.91
N ALA A 30 -3.62 -6.28 -18.14
CA ALA A 30 -3.44 -7.11 -19.34
C ALA A 30 -1.98 -7.58 -19.53
N ALA A 31 -1.01 -6.85 -18.97
CA ALA A 31 0.42 -7.17 -19.06
C ALA A 31 0.95 -8.09 -17.94
N LEU A 32 0.08 -8.61 -17.06
CA LEU A 32 0.44 -9.50 -15.95
C LEU A 32 0.67 -10.96 -16.36
N GLY A 33 0.31 -11.37 -17.57
CA GLY A 33 0.47 -12.73 -18.05
C GLY A 33 -0.39 -13.72 -17.25
N THR A 34 0.25 -14.68 -16.56
CA THR A 34 -0.42 -15.79 -15.86
C THR A 34 -0.89 -15.45 -14.44
N VAL A 35 -0.57 -14.27 -13.91
CA VAL A 35 -0.97 -13.86 -12.56
C VAL A 35 -2.47 -13.62 -12.50
N ARG A 36 -3.16 -14.32 -11.59
CA ARG A 36 -4.61 -14.19 -11.42
C ARG A 36 -4.98 -12.88 -10.73
N VAL A 37 -5.82 -12.07 -11.38
CA VAL A 37 -6.33 -10.81 -10.81
C VAL A 37 -7.66 -11.07 -10.10
N LEU A 38 -7.70 -10.82 -8.79
CA LEU A 38 -8.91 -10.89 -7.98
C LEU A 38 -9.48 -9.48 -7.79
N ARG A 39 -10.69 -9.23 -8.29
CA ARG A 39 -11.39 -7.93 -8.15
C ARG A 39 -12.17 -7.79 -6.84
N LYS A 40 -12.10 -8.79 -5.98
CA LYS A 40 -12.75 -8.85 -4.67
C LYS A 40 -11.80 -9.54 -3.70
N LEU A 41 -11.95 -9.26 -2.41
CA LEU A 41 -11.26 -10.04 -1.38
C LEU A 41 -11.74 -11.50 -1.44
N PRO A 42 -10.82 -12.47 -1.37
CA PRO A 42 -11.22 -13.87 -1.31
C PRO A 42 -11.97 -14.15 -0.01
N ALA A 43 -12.99 -15.01 -0.06
CA ALA A 43 -13.83 -15.32 1.10
C ALA A 43 -13.01 -15.92 2.26
N GLY A 44 -12.00 -16.74 1.93
CA GLY A 44 -11.03 -17.30 2.86
C GLY A 44 -9.60 -17.21 2.32
N GLY A 45 -8.63 -17.55 3.16
CA GLY A 45 -7.20 -17.46 2.83
C GLY A 45 -6.60 -16.08 3.05
N THR A 46 -5.31 -15.97 2.75
CA THR A 46 -4.49 -14.79 2.98
C THR A 46 -4.18 -14.05 1.68
N VAL A 47 -3.88 -12.76 1.79
CA VAL A 47 -3.55 -11.88 0.67
C VAL A 47 -2.08 -11.49 0.77
N ALA A 48 -1.27 -11.96 -0.17
CA ALA A 48 0.17 -11.64 -0.23
C ALA A 48 0.46 -10.35 -1.01
N PHE A 49 -0.46 -9.91 -1.89
CA PHE A 49 -0.30 -8.72 -2.72
C PHE A 49 -1.65 -8.07 -3.01
N ALA A 50 -1.78 -6.79 -2.69
CA ALA A 50 -2.97 -5.99 -2.94
C ALA A 50 -2.62 -4.60 -3.49
N VAL A 51 -3.37 -4.16 -4.49
CA VAL A 51 -3.41 -2.77 -4.95
C VAL A 51 -4.84 -2.27 -4.77
N VAL A 52 -5.04 -1.26 -3.94
CA VAL A 52 -6.37 -0.70 -3.69
C VAL A 52 -6.36 0.77 -4.04
N PHE A 53 -7.32 1.20 -4.85
CA PHE A 53 -7.47 2.60 -5.23
C PHE A 53 -8.43 3.29 -4.27
N ALA A 54 -8.06 4.48 -3.80
CA ALA A 54 -8.87 5.25 -2.86
C ALA A 54 -8.75 6.74 -3.17
N THR A 55 -9.88 7.45 -3.06
CA THR A 55 -9.97 8.90 -3.19
C THR A 55 -10.52 9.58 -1.94
N THR A 56 -11.09 8.82 -1.00
CA THR A 56 -11.71 9.32 0.23
C THR A 56 -11.09 8.68 1.46
N LEU A 57 -11.15 9.37 2.60
CA LEU A 57 -10.70 8.86 3.90
C LEU A 57 -11.51 7.62 4.31
N ALA A 58 -12.82 7.60 4.03
CA ALA A 58 -13.69 6.46 4.27
C ALA A 58 -13.23 5.20 3.50
N ALA A 59 -12.72 5.36 2.27
CA ALA A 59 -12.14 4.25 1.51
C ALA A 59 -10.84 3.75 2.17
N VAL A 60 -9.97 4.63 2.66
CA VAL A 60 -8.75 4.24 3.39
C VAL A 60 -9.10 3.49 4.69
N GLU A 61 -10.08 3.96 5.45
CA GLU A 61 -10.61 3.28 6.64
C GLU A 61 -11.17 1.90 6.30
N LYS A 62 -11.89 1.78 5.18
CA LYS A 62 -12.38 0.49 4.68
C LYS A 62 -11.24 -0.47 4.36
N VAL A 63 -10.15 0.01 3.78
CA VAL A 63 -8.95 -0.81 3.54
C VAL A 63 -8.33 -1.27 4.86
N ALA A 64 -8.17 -0.36 5.83
CA ALA A 64 -7.64 -0.70 7.15
C ALA A 64 -8.49 -1.74 7.88
N ARG A 65 -9.81 -1.68 7.74
CA ARG A 65 -10.75 -2.62 8.39
C ARG A 65 -10.89 -3.96 7.65
N ASP A 66 -11.01 -3.94 6.33
CA ASP A 66 -11.43 -5.12 5.57
C ASP A 66 -10.24 -5.86 4.93
N VAL A 67 -9.22 -5.11 4.47
CA VAL A 67 -8.07 -5.66 3.74
C VAL A 67 -6.93 -5.97 4.69
N ALA A 68 -6.59 -5.05 5.60
CA ALA A 68 -5.42 -5.20 6.47
C ALA A 68 -5.43 -6.48 7.32
N PRO A 69 -6.59 -6.97 7.85
CA PRO A 69 -6.62 -8.25 8.56
C PRO A 69 -6.39 -9.48 7.68
N ARG A 70 -6.56 -9.36 6.36
CA ARG A 70 -6.35 -10.46 5.39
C ARG A 70 -4.90 -10.57 4.93
N LEU A 71 -4.08 -9.56 5.20
CA LEU A 71 -2.68 -9.52 4.79
C LEU A 71 -1.82 -10.38 5.72
N ASP A 72 -1.15 -11.36 5.14
CA ASP A 72 -0.30 -12.29 5.86
C ASP A 72 1.19 -11.98 5.67
N GLY A 73 1.98 -12.23 6.71
CA GLY A 73 3.41 -11.99 6.69
C GLY A 73 3.78 -10.57 6.23
N ASP A 74 4.84 -10.50 5.41
CA ASP A 74 5.33 -9.28 4.76
C ASP A 74 4.59 -8.98 3.44
N ALA A 75 3.26 -9.08 3.45
CA ALA A 75 2.44 -8.82 2.27
C ALA A 75 2.66 -7.42 1.68
N LEU A 76 2.46 -7.35 0.37
CA LEU A 76 2.61 -6.14 -0.44
C LEU A 76 1.27 -5.39 -0.52
N LEU A 77 1.01 -4.50 0.43
CA LEU A 77 -0.14 -3.58 0.37
C LEU A 77 0.27 -2.27 -0.30
N TRP A 78 -0.38 -1.96 -1.43
CA TRP A 78 -0.26 -0.69 -2.12
C TRP A 78 -1.60 0.04 -2.11
N LEU A 79 -1.65 1.27 -1.60
CA LEU A 79 -2.79 2.15 -1.80
C LEU A 79 -2.47 3.16 -2.89
N ALA A 80 -3.26 3.13 -3.95
CA ALA A 80 -3.21 4.08 -5.05
C ALA A 80 -4.15 5.26 -4.78
N TYR A 81 -3.66 6.47 -4.99
CA TYR A 81 -4.39 7.71 -4.80
C TYR A 81 -4.08 8.69 -5.93
N PRO A 82 -5.02 9.57 -6.29
CA PRO A 82 -4.77 10.60 -7.28
C PRO A 82 -3.64 11.52 -6.84
N LYS A 83 -2.76 11.85 -7.78
CA LYS A 83 -1.77 12.91 -7.58
C LYS A 83 -2.51 14.24 -7.47
N GLY A 84 -1.93 15.17 -6.69
CA GLY A 84 -2.44 16.55 -6.63
C GLY A 84 -2.39 17.29 -7.98
N THR A 85 -1.61 16.79 -8.94
CA THR A 85 -1.55 17.31 -10.33
C THR A 85 -2.60 16.69 -11.25
N SER A 86 -3.36 15.69 -10.80
CA SER A 86 -4.42 15.07 -11.59
C SER A 86 -5.50 16.10 -11.90
N LYS A 87 -5.89 16.20 -13.17
CA LYS A 87 -7.04 17.02 -13.60
C LYS A 87 -8.34 16.23 -13.67
N ARG A 88 -8.26 14.89 -13.56
CA ARG A 88 -9.39 13.97 -13.74
C ARG A 88 -10.00 13.54 -12.41
N TYR A 89 -9.20 13.47 -11.35
CA TYR A 89 -9.61 12.92 -10.07
C TYR A 89 -9.34 13.90 -8.93
N ILE A 90 -10.28 13.93 -7.98
CA ILE A 90 -10.14 14.67 -6.72
C ILE A 90 -9.87 13.66 -5.62
N CYS A 91 -9.00 14.02 -4.68
CA CYS A 91 -8.64 13.19 -3.53
C CYS A 91 -8.74 14.00 -2.25
N GLU A 92 -9.37 13.45 -1.21
CA GLU A 92 -9.48 14.07 0.12
C GLU A 92 -8.15 14.12 0.87
N PHE A 93 -7.17 13.35 0.42
CA PHE A 93 -5.86 13.22 1.03
C PHE A 93 -4.74 13.24 -0.01
N ASN A 94 -3.49 13.20 0.45
CA ASN A 94 -2.33 13.17 -0.43
C ASN A 94 -1.26 12.19 0.08
N ARG A 95 -0.07 12.25 -0.51
CA ARG A 95 1.04 11.34 -0.18
C ARG A 95 1.42 11.35 1.31
N ASP A 96 1.21 12.46 2.00
CA ASP A 96 1.64 12.69 3.38
C ASP A 96 0.47 12.73 4.39
N THR A 97 -0.80 12.66 3.94
CA THR A 97 -1.99 12.81 4.80
C THR A 97 -3.02 11.68 4.61
N GLY A 98 -3.97 11.53 5.54
CA GLY A 98 -5.11 10.61 5.40
C GLY A 98 -4.84 9.13 5.74
N TRP A 99 -3.62 8.80 6.17
CA TRP A 99 -3.19 7.40 6.40
C TRP A 99 -3.32 6.92 7.85
N ALA A 100 -3.96 7.69 8.73
CA ALA A 100 -4.01 7.44 10.17
C ALA A 100 -4.61 6.06 10.51
N SER A 101 -5.66 5.63 9.80
CA SER A 101 -6.31 4.33 10.01
C SER A 101 -5.38 3.15 9.68
N LEU A 102 -4.50 3.29 8.68
CA LEU A 102 -3.45 2.29 8.41
C LEU A 102 -2.35 2.31 9.47
N GLY A 103 -1.99 3.50 9.98
CA GLY A 103 -1.10 3.63 11.14
C GLY A 103 -1.64 2.90 12.37
N ALA A 104 -2.93 3.09 12.68
CA ALA A 104 -3.62 2.40 13.75
C ALA A 104 -3.67 0.87 13.53
N ALA A 105 -3.73 0.42 12.28
CA ALA A 105 -3.63 -0.99 11.89
C ALA A 105 -2.18 -1.54 11.92
N GLY A 106 -1.19 -0.75 12.36
CA GLY A 106 0.21 -1.19 12.52
C GLY A 106 1.05 -1.13 11.25
N PHE A 107 0.67 -0.29 10.28
CA PHE A 107 1.42 -0.12 9.04
C PHE A 107 2.19 1.19 9.00
N GLU A 108 3.29 1.19 8.25
CA GLU A 108 4.05 2.38 7.90
C GLU A 108 4.20 2.48 6.38
N PRO A 109 4.18 3.70 5.81
CA PRO A 109 4.49 3.92 4.41
C PRO A 109 6.00 3.70 4.21
N VAL A 110 6.39 2.95 3.19
CA VAL A 110 7.81 2.59 2.94
C VAL A 110 8.30 2.95 1.54
N ARG A 111 7.42 3.12 0.56
CA ARG A 111 7.81 3.42 -0.82
C ARG A 111 6.65 4.02 -1.61
N GLN A 112 6.93 5.03 -2.44
CA GLN A 112 5.96 5.56 -3.41
C GLN A 112 6.39 5.17 -4.84
N VAL A 113 5.41 4.90 -5.70
CA VAL A 113 5.59 4.61 -7.13
C VAL A 113 4.54 5.38 -7.93
N ALA A 114 4.93 6.07 -9.00
CA ALA A 114 3.97 6.62 -9.95
C ALA A 114 3.41 5.48 -10.82
N ILE A 115 2.08 5.38 -10.92
CA ILE A 115 1.40 4.41 -11.79
C ILE A 115 1.36 4.98 -13.21
N ASP A 116 0.73 6.14 -13.36
CA ASP A 116 0.54 6.86 -14.61
C ASP A 116 0.59 8.38 -14.32
N GLU A 117 0.06 9.23 -15.21
CA GLU A 117 -0.02 10.68 -15.00
C GLU A 117 -0.92 11.09 -13.83
N ASP A 118 -1.97 10.34 -13.53
CA ASP A 118 -3.03 10.68 -12.58
C ASP A 118 -2.83 10.03 -11.21
N TRP A 119 -2.20 8.86 -11.13
CA TRP A 119 -2.16 8.02 -9.93
C TRP A 119 -0.75 7.78 -9.41
N SER A 120 -0.60 7.81 -8.09
CA SER A 120 0.56 7.26 -7.37
C SER A 120 0.12 6.17 -6.42
N ALA A 121 0.97 5.18 -6.19
CA ALA A 121 0.79 4.14 -5.18
C ALA A 121 1.79 4.30 -4.04
N LEU A 122 1.31 4.22 -2.80
CA LEU A 122 2.12 4.19 -1.59
C LEU A 122 2.07 2.79 -0.99
N ARG A 123 3.24 2.18 -0.80
CA ARG A 123 3.38 0.87 -0.16
C ARG A 123 3.31 1.04 1.35
N PHE A 124 2.42 0.28 1.96
CA PHE A 124 2.30 0.12 3.39
C PHE A 124 2.86 -1.25 3.79
N ARG A 125 3.68 -1.25 4.85
CA ARG A 125 4.31 -2.46 5.38
C ARG A 125 4.07 -2.53 6.87
N ARG A 126 3.74 -3.71 7.41
CA ARG A 126 3.58 -3.87 8.86
C ARG A 126 4.90 -3.56 9.56
N VAL A 127 4.82 -2.90 10.71
CA VAL A 127 5.99 -2.41 11.45
C VAL A 127 6.97 -3.54 11.73
N GLU A 128 6.51 -4.73 12.13
CA GLU A 128 7.37 -5.87 12.48
C GLU A 128 8.28 -6.34 11.34
N TYR A 129 7.90 -6.14 10.08
CA TYR A 129 8.72 -6.54 8.93
C TYR A 129 9.72 -5.45 8.51
N ILE A 130 9.62 -4.23 9.05
CA ILE A 130 10.54 -3.13 8.70
C ILE A 130 11.85 -3.30 9.46
N SER A 131 12.92 -3.67 8.76
CA SER A 131 14.24 -3.90 9.36
C SER A 131 14.89 -2.62 9.90
N THR A 132 14.71 -1.49 9.22
CA THR A 132 15.29 -0.21 9.61
C THR A 132 14.27 0.90 9.44
N LEU A 133 13.80 1.45 10.56
CA LEU A 133 12.85 2.55 10.58
C LEU A 133 13.57 3.85 10.95
N ARG A 134 14.33 4.40 10.00
CA ARG A 134 15.01 5.70 10.15
C ARG A 134 14.08 6.82 9.67
N ARG A 135 13.12 7.20 10.49
CA ARG A 135 12.28 8.39 10.27
C ARG A 135 12.19 9.19 11.55
N ASP A 136 11.93 10.48 11.42
CA ASP A 136 11.55 11.30 12.56
C ASP A 136 10.32 10.66 13.25
N PRO A 137 10.34 10.44 14.58
CA PRO A 137 9.22 9.85 15.29
C PRO A 137 7.89 10.59 15.06
N SER A 138 7.90 11.91 14.89
CA SER A 138 6.69 12.71 14.58
C SER A 138 6.08 12.36 13.22
N ARG A 139 6.85 11.71 12.33
CA ARG A 139 6.43 11.27 11.00
C ARG A 139 6.12 9.77 10.91
N ALA A 140 6.25 9.03 12.02
CA ALA A 140 5.79 7.64 12.08
C ALA A 140 4.27 7.62 12.28
N LEU A 141 3.57 6.83 11.46
CA LEU A 141 2.11 6.77 11.50
C LEU A 141 1.58 5.96 12.69
N SER A 142 2.28 4.88 13.04
CA SER A 142 1.84 3.91 14.03
C SER A 142 2.55 4.10 15.36
N GLU A 143 1.89 3.78 16.47
CA GLU A 143 2.49 3.84 17.81
C GLU A 143 3.74 2.95 17.94
N ARG A 144 3.69 1.74 17.35
CA ARG A 144 4.86 0.86 17.26
C ARG A 144 5.98 1.48 16.43
N GLY A 145 5.64 2.15 15.33
CA GLY A 145 6.60 2.87 14.49
C GLY A 145 7.26 4.02 15.23
N LYS A 146 6.48 4.85 15.95
CA LYS A 146 6.98 5.92 16.82
C LYS A 146 7.93 5.38 17.87
N ALA A 147 7.53 4.33 18.60
CA ALA A 147 8.37 3.70 19.62
C ALA A 147 9.70 3.18 19.05
N ARG A 148 9.66 2.53 17.88
CA ARG A 148 10.89 2.03 17.22
C ARG A 148 11.77 3.14 16.65
N ALA A 149 11.18 4.25 16.20
CA ALA A 149 11.92 5.41 15.70
C ALA A 149 12.61 6.20 16.84
N SER A 150 11.99 6.23 18.02
CA SER A 150 12.53 6.88 19.23
C SER A 150 13.51 6.01 20.03
N ALA A 151 13.59 4.71 19.75
CA ALA A 151 14.45 3.80 20.49
C ALA A 151 15.93 4.16 20.30
N PRO A 152 16.73 4.24 21.38
CA PRO A 152 18.17 4.47 21.27
C PRO A 152 18.80 3.38 20.41
N ARG A 153 19.78 3.78 19.60
CA ARG A 153 20.49 2.87 18.69
C ARG A 153 21.05 1.68 19.50
N ALA A 154 20.71 0.46 19.08
CA ALA A 154 21.54 -0.68 19.45
C ALA A 154 22.96 -0.43 18.89
N PRO A 155 24.02 -0.62 19.69
CA PRO A 155 25.39 -0.53 19.18
C PRO A 155 25.53 -1.52 18.02
N ARG A 156 26.17 -1.06 16.93
CA ARG A 156 26.60 -1.97 15.87
C ARG A 156 27.62 -2.92 16.50
N ALA A 157 27.29 -4.22 16.52
CA ALA A 157 28.28 -5.27 16.72
C ALA A 157 29.28 -5.28 15.55
#